data_AF-A0A957N8J6-F1
#
_entry.id   AF-A0A957N8J6-F1
#
_cell.length_a   1.000
_cell.length_b   1.000
_cell.length_c   1.000
_cell.angle_alpha   90.00
_cell.angle_beta   90.00
_cell.angle_gamma   90.00
#
_symmetry.space_group_name_H-M   'P 1'
#
loop_
_entity.id
_entity.type
_entity.pdbx_description
1 polymer ?
#
loop_
_entity_poly.entity_id
_entity_poly.type
_entity_poly.pdbx_seq_one_letter_code
_entity_poly.pdbx_strand_id
1 'polypeptide(L)'
;MSNALAIAAVTAVLKDLLNNGLIQHDLSAAVGTVAVTAKPPDLITTGQNEGPQLNLFLYHVTPNAGWRNVGLPSRDAAGARVANPPLALDLHYLLMAYGGSDFQAEILLGYAMQLLHETPTLDRDAIRTALAPAPPVTGSILPPAFQALSAADLAEQVEQIKIVPETLNIEELSKLWSAFQANHYRLTTAYQVSTVLIESRKSTRSAPPVLKRKLYVVPLQRPVIDTVRSTVEPPDDSRITPATTLAIRGTDLRGPTTIVRVGDGVAPAAALTLGAREITVDLAQLTGLSGELLAHRLSGDFRPSASAWQALIDPKETAFDADQPYPFFLASPLEDSPEALGEVGDWQAEWKWDGIRAQLLRRQGQIRLWSRGEERLDGRFPEIEAAAAELAEGTVLDGEILGWNKAAPLPFARLQKRIGRLKPGPKALADCPVVFMAYDLLEWQGQDWRQRPLSERRQALEKL
;
A
#
# COMPACT_ATOMS: atom_id res chain seq x y z
N MET A 1 45.52 9.83 -2.17
CA MET A 1 44.58 10.04 -3.30
C MET A 1 44.63 11.49 -3.74
N SER A 2 44.84 11.69 -5.04
CA SER A 2 45.03 13.01 -5.64
C SER A 2 43.77 13.86 -5.59
N ASN A 3 43.96 15.18 -5.61
CA ASN A 3 42.86 16.15 -5.60
C ASN A 3 42.64 16.79 -6.99
N ALA A 4 41.84 17.85 -7.05
CA ALA A 4 41.46 18.52 -8.30
C ALA A 4 42.65 19.08 -9.11
N LEU A 5 43.82 19.26 -8.49
CA LEU A 5 45.03 19.73 -9.15
C LEU A 5 45.76 18.64 -9.96
N ALA A 6 45.29 17.38 -9.89
CA ALA A 6 45.92 16.23 -10.52
C ALA A 6 46.19 16.43 -12.02
N ILE A 7 45.24 16.99 -12.78
CA ILE A 7 45.38 17.18 -14.23
C ILE A 7 46.57 18.10 -14.54
N ALA A 8 46.65 19.25 -13.85
CA ALA A 8 47.74 20.19 -14.03
C ALA A 8 49.07 19.64 -13.50
N ALA A 9 49.04 18.86 -12.43
CA ALA A 9 50.20 18.17 -11.89
C ALA A 9 50.77 17.15 -12.88
N VAL A 10 49.93 16.35 -13.55
CA VAL A 10 50.36 15.42 -14.61
C VAL A 10 51.06 16.17 -15.73
N THR A 11 50.45 17.25 -16.23
CA THR A 11 51.07 18.09 -17.28
C THR A 11 52.43 18.63 -16.83
N ALA A 12 52.56 19.07 -15.57
CA ALA A 12 53.82 19.57 -15.03
C ALA A 12 54.89 18.47 -14.93
N VAL A 13 54.52 17.26 -14.48
CA VAL A 13 55.45 16.12 -14.42
C VAL A 13 55.90 15.70 -15.81
N LEU A 14 55.00 15.61 -16.78
CA LEU A 14 55.36 15.26 -18.17
C LEU A 14 56.26 16.32 -18.81
N LYS A 15 55.97 17.61 -18.55
CA LYS A 15 56.81 18.71 -18.99
C LYS A 15 58.21 18.62 -18.36
N ASP A 16 58.30 18.35 -17.06
CA ASP A 16 59.58 18.20 -16.35
C ASP A 16 60.36 16.99 -16.87
N LEU A 17 59.70 15.86 -17.09
CA LEU A 17 60.28 14.66 -17.70
C LEU A 17 60.90 14.97 -19.07
N LEU A 18 60.14 15.60 -19.97
CA LEU A 18 60.63 16.01 -21.29
C LEU A 18 61.79 17.00 -21.17
N ASN A 19 61.68 18.01 -20.30
CA ASN A 19 62.72 19.03 -20.13
C ASN A 19 64.04 18.43 -19.61
N ASN A 20 63.96 17.58 -18.58
CA ASN A 20 65.12 16.93 -17.99
C ASN A 20 65.75 15.90 -18.93
N GLY A 21 64.94 15.12 -19.64
CA GLY A 21 65.45 14.17 -20.63
C GLY A 21 66.18 14.86 -21.79
N LEU A 22 65.63 15.97 -22.31
CA LEU A 22 66.32 16.75 -23.34
C LEU A 22 67.66 17.35 -22.87
N ILE A 23 67.75 17.78 -21.61
CA ILE A 23 68.98 18.28 -21.01
C ILE A 23 70.01 17.14 -20.82
N GLN A 24 69.57 15.98 -20.32
CA GLN A 24 70.45 14.83 -20.06
C GLN A 24 71.07 14.26 -21.34
N HIS A 25 70.36 14.34 -22.47
CA HIS A 25 70.86 13.91 -23.77
C HIS A 25 71.67 14.98 -24.52
N ASP A 26 71.96 16.13 -23.90
CA ASP A 26 72.71 17.27 -24.47
C ASP A 26 72.25 17.66 -25.90
N LEU A 27 70.93 17.69 -26.11
CA LEU A 27 70.38 18.09 -27.42
C LEU A 27 70.73 19.54 -27.79
N SER A 28 71.16 20.36 -26.83
CA SER A 28 71.68 21.70 -27.05
C SER A 28 72.76 21.75 -28.14
N ALA A 29 73.60 20.72 -28.22
CA ALA A 29 74.65 20.63 -29.23
C ALA A 29 74.12 20.36 -30.65
N ALA A 30 72.98 19.67 -30.78
CA ALA A 30 72.41 19.25 -32.06
C ALA A 30 71.34 20.21 -32.60
N VAL A 31 70.50 20.77 -31.73
CA VAL A 31 69.32 21.57 -32.12
C VAL A 31 69.26 22.94 -31.46
N GLY A 32 70.18 23.30 -30.57
CA GLY A 32 70.18 24.56 -29.83
C GLY A 32 69.33 24.53 -28.55
N THR A 33 69.11 25.70 -27.93
CA THR A 33 68.39 25.80 -26.65
C THR A 33 66.90 25.49 -26.80
N VAL A 34 66.49 24.30 -26.37
CA VAL A 34 65.11 23.80 -26.50
C VAL A 34 64.20 24.33 -25.39
N ALA A 35 63.01 24.81 -25.75
CA ALA A 35 61.96 25.13 -24.79
C ALA A 35 60.89 24.03 -24.72
N VAL A 36 60.48 23.63 -23.51
CA VAL A 36 59.31 22.75 -23.32
C VAL A 36 58.13 23.53 -22.74
N THR A 37 57.00 23.53 -23.45
CA THR A 37 55.78 24.25 -23.05
C THR A 37 54.57 23.33 -22.96
N ALA A 38 53.51 23.81 -22.30
CA ALA A 38 52.22 23.16 -22.26
C ALA A 38 51.10 24.19 -22.48
N LYS A 39 51.19 24.91 -23.61
CA LYS A 39 50.28 26.00 -23.97
C LYS A 39 49.32 25.53 -25.06
N PRO A 40 48.10 26.12 -25.13
CA PRO A 40 47.27 26.05 -26.33
C PRO A 40 48.08 26.43 -27.59
N PRO A 41 47.91 25.70 -28.71
CA PRO A 41 48.70 25.93 -29.93
C PRO A 41 48.59 27.36 -30.50
N ASP A 42 47.43 27.99 -30.36
CA ASP A 42 47.15 29.36 -30.79
C ASP A 42 47.94 30.43 -30.01
N LEU A 43 48.42 30.10 -28.81
CA LEU A 43 49.25 30.98 -27.98
C LEU A 43 50.75 30.82 -28.23
N ILE A 44 51.15 29.97 -29.18
CA ILE A 44 52.56 29.78 -29.56
C ILE A 44 52.87 30.72 -30.73
N THR A 45 53.78 31.65 -30.49
CA THR A 45 54.23 32.61 -31.51
C THR A 45 55.17 31.91 -32.50
N THR A 46 54.67 31.61 -33.70
CA THR A 46 55.45 31.08 -34.83
C THR A 46 55.81 32.19 -35.82
N GLY A 47 57.02 32.21 -36.36
CA GLY A 47 57.48 33.28 -37.28
C GLY A 47 58.91 33.09 -37.76
N GLN A 48 59.56 34.15 -38.25
CA GLN A 48 60.92 34.06 -38.86
C GLN A 48 62.04 33.64 -37.89
N ASN A 49 61.82 33.77 -36.57
CA ASN A 49 62.76 33.35 -35.51
C ASN A 49 62.13 32.25 -34.64
N GLU A 50 61.57 31.21 -35.25
CA GLU A 50 61.04 30.03 -34.55
C GLU A 50 62.20 29.20 -33.99
N GLY A 51 62.35 29.20 -32.66
CA GLY A 51 63.34 28.40 -31.97
C GLY A 51 62.90 26.93 -31.80
N PRO A 52 63.83 26.04 -31.43
CA PRO A 52 63.50 24.64 -31.10
C PRO A 52 62.57 24.60 -29.88
N GLN A 53 61.38 24.03 -30.05
CA GLN A 53 60.41 23.94 -28.98
C GLN A 53 59.59 22.65 -29.07
N LEU A 54 59.34 22.03 -27.91
CA LEU A 54 58.33 20.99 -27.75
C LEU A 54 57.14 21.56 -27.00
N ASN A 55 55.93 21.34 -27.53
CA ASN A 55 54.70 21.69 -26.84
C ASN A 55 53.88 20.45 -26.52
N LEU A 56 53.57 20.27 -25.24
CA LEU A 56 52.70 19.22 -24.72
C LEU A 56 51.30 19.80 -24.44
N PHE A 57 50.35 19.56 -25.33
CA PHE A 57 49.01 20.14 -25.24
C PHE A 57 47.97 19.11 -24.85
N LEU A 58 47.33 19.29 -23.69
CA LEU A 58 46.16 18.50 -23.28
C LEU A 58 44.95 18.93 -24.09
N TYR A 59 44.59 18.16 -25.13
CA TYR A 59 43.50 18.52 -26.04
C TYR A 59 42.17 17.86 -25.68
N HIS A 60 42.20 16.76 -24.92
CA HIS A 60 40.99 16.01 -24.59
C HIS A 60 41.15 15.25 -23.25
N VAL A 61 40.05 15.12 -22.51
CA VAL A 61 39.98 14.40 -21.23
C VAL A 61 38.76 13.51 -21.27
N THR A 62 38.94 12.20 -21.05
CA THR A 62 37.84 11.22 -21.07
C THR A 62 37.72 10.47 -19.74
N PRO A 63 36.54 9.95 -19.38
CA PRO A 63 36.42 9.06 -18.23
C PRO A 63 37.13 7.73 -18.49
N ASN A 64 37.95 7.27 -17.55
CA ASN A 64 38.64 5.99 -17.67
C ASN A 64 37.66 4.81 -17.62
N ALA A 65 37.69 3.95 -18.63
CA ALA A 65 36.73 2.85 -18.77
C ALA A 65 36.84 1.77 -17.67
N GLY A 66 38.05 1.54 -17.13
CA GLY A 66 38.28 0.53 -16.09
C GLY A 66 37.82 0.97 -14.70
N TRP A 67 37.96 2.26 -14.39
CA TRP A 67 37.70 2.81 -13.07
C TRP A 67 36.37 3.57 -12.92
N ARG A 68 35.70 3.94 -14.03
CA ARG A 68 34.41 4.69 -14.01
C ARG A 68 33.28 4.01 -13.23
N ASN A 69 33.40 2.72 -12.93
CA ASN A 69 32.37 1.92 -12.24
C ASN A 69 32.75 1.53 -10.80
N VAL A 70 33.87 2.04 -10.25
CA VAL A 70 34.33 1.75 -8.87
C VAL A 70 33.39 2.36 -7.80
N GLY A 71 32.34 3.06 -8.22
CA GLY A 71 31.22 3.51 -7.40
C GLY A 71 30.61 4.78 -7.97
N LEU A 72 29.45 5.18 -7.44
CA LEU A 72 28.86 6.48 -7.73
C LEU A 72 28.87 7.34 -6.47
N PRO A 73 29.08 8.67 -6.59
CA PRO A 73 28.91 9.57 -5.47
C PRO A 73 27.53 9.40 -4.83
N SER A 74 27.48 8.74 -3.68
CA SER A 74 26.23 8.39 -3.00
C SER A 74 26.00 9.28 -1.78
N ARG A 75 24.72 9.48 -1.46
CA ARG A 75 24.26 10.24 -0.30
C ARG A 75 23.31 9.39 0.52
N ASP A 76 23.29 9.62 1.83
CA ASP A 76 22.31 9.00 2.73
C ASP A 76 20.95 9.72 2.64
N ALA A 77 19.97 9.24 3.39
CA ALA A 77 18.63 9.82 3.45
C ALA A 77 18.60 11.28 3.99
N ALA A 78 19.66 11.72 4.67
CA ALA A 78 19.83 13.10 5.14
C ALA A 78 20.58 13.97 4.12
N GLY A 79 20.95 13.43 2.95
CA GLY A 79 21.70 14.11 1.91
C GLY A 79 23.21 14.21 2.19
N ALA A 80 23.72 13.62 3.27
CA ALA A 80 25.14 13.61 3.59
C ALA A 80 25.88 12.59 2.72
N ARG A 81 27.13 12.90 2.36
CA ARG A 81 27.93 12.04 1.47
C ARG A 81 28.42 10.79 2.22
N VAL A 82 28.22 9.63 1.60
CA VAL A 82 28.54 8.31 2.19
C VAL A 82 29.83 7.73 1.60
N ALA A 83 30.12 8.05 0.34
CA ALA A 83 31.32 7.57 -0.35
C ALA A 83 31.98 8.67 -1.21
N ASN A 84 33.29 8.55 -1.39
CA ASN A 84 34.10 9.37 -2.28
C ASN A 84 34.72 8.50 -3.38
N PRO A 85 33.94 7.90 -4.30
CA PRO A 85 34.57 7.21 -5.43
C PRO A 85 35.41 8.21 -6.24
N PRO A 86 36.61 7.82 -6.70
CA PRO A 86 37.47 8.70 -7.47
C PRO A 86 36.86 8.98 -8.85
N LEU A 87 36.99 10.21 -9.31
CA LEU A 87 36.81 10.56 -10.71
C LEU A 87 38.06 10.08 -11.45
N ALA A 88 37.93 9.00 -12.19
CA ALA A 88 39.02 8.41 -12.96
C ALA A 88 39.02 8.94 -14.40
N LEU A 89 40.17 9.44 -14.84
CA LEU A 89 40.33 10.14 -16.10
C LEU A 89 41.49 9.55 -16.92
N ASP A 90 41.31 9.59 -18.23
CA ASP A 90 42.36 9.44 -19.23
C ASP A 90 42.62 10.82 -19.84
N LEU A 91 43.89 11.24 -19.84
CA LEU A 91 44.32 12.54 -20.35
C LEU A 91 44.99 12.34 -21.71
N HIS A 92 44.48 13.01 -22.74
CA HIS A 92 44.99 12.86 -24.11
C HIS A 92 45.81 14.10 -24.49
N TYR A 93 47.09 13.88 -24.78
CA TYR A 93 48.04 14.92 -25.10
C TYR A 93 48.48 14.85 -26.56
N LEU A 94 48.61 16.02 -27.19
CA LEU A 94 49.37 16.20 -28.42
C LEU A 94 50.77 16.68 -28.05
N LEU A 95 51.78 15.96 -28.52
CA LEU A 95 53.17 16.39 -28.47
C LEU A 95 53.57 16.92 -29.84
N MET A 96 53.79 18.22 -29.91
CA MET A 96 54.12 18.96 -31.13
C MET A 96 55.55 19.47 -31.08
N ALA A 97 56.29 19.29 -32.18
CA ALA A 97 57.63 19.83 -32.34
C ALA A 97 57.64 21.06 -33.27
N TYR A 98 58.40 22.06 -32.85
CA TYR A 98 58.62 23.34 -33.53
C TYR A 98 60.12 23.49 -33.78
N GLY A 99 60.47 24.00 -34.95
CA GLY A 99 61.85 24.22 -35.35
C GLY A 99 61.92 25.12 -36.58
N GLY A 100 62.87 26.05 -36.58
CA GLY A 100 63.10 26.99 -37.68
C GLY A 100 64.18 26.53 -38.66
N SER A 101 64.83 25.40 -38.41
CA SER A 101 65.90 24.83 -39.25
C SER A 101 65.60 23.39 -39.66
N ASP A 102 66.22 22.94 -40.75
CA ASP A 102 66.08 21.57 -41.26
C ASP A 102 66.35 20.52 -40.17
N PHE A 103 65.50 19.49 -40.14
CA PHE A 103 65.57 18.35 -39.21
C PHE A 103 65.36 18.67 -37.72
N GLN A 104 65.24 19.94 -37.34
CA GLN A 104 65.16 20.33 -35.93
C GLN A 104 63.91 19.77 -35.26
N ALA A 105 62.75 19.86 -35.93
CA ALA A 105 61.49 19.35 -35.41
C ALA A 105 61.46 17.80 -35.37
N GLU A 106 62.02 17.14 -36.37
CA GLU A 106 62.11 15.68 -36.48
C GLU A 106 63.02 15.11 -35.40
N ILE A 107 64.19 15.71 -35.18
CA ILE A 107 65.13 15.32 -34.12
C ILE A 107 64.46 15.49 -32.76
N LEU A 108 63.86 16.65 -32.50
CA LEU A 108 63.17 16.92 -31.24
C LEU A 108 62.05 15.91 -30.97
N LEU A 109 61.21 15.64 -31.97
CA LEU A 109 60.12 14.69 -31.81
C LEU A 109 60.63 13.27 -31.60
N GLY A 110 61.65 12.84 -32.36
CA GLY A 110 62.25 11.51 -32.23
C GLY A 110 62.79 11.24 -30.84
N TYR A 111 63.56 12.18 -30.28
CA TYR A 111 64.07 12.07 -28.91
C TYR A 111 62.96 12.09 -27.86
N ALA A 112 61.97 12.96 -28.01
CA ALA A 112 60.85 13.00 -27.08
C ALA A 112 60.04 11.69 -27.11
N MET A 113 59.82 11.13 -28.29
CA MET A 113 59.15 9.83 -28.45
C MET A 113 59.96 8.70 -27.84
N GLN A 114 61.29 8.69 -28.03
CA GLN A 114 62.18 7.72 -27.40
C GLN A 114 62.09 7.79 -25.87
N LEU A 115 62.18 9.00 -25.30
CA LEU A 115 62.12 9.21 -23.86
C LEU A 115 60.79 8.71 -23.26
N LEU A 116 59.66 9.02 -23.90
CA LEU A 116 58.34 8.56 -23.44
C LEU A 116 58.15 7.05 -23.64
N HIS A 117 58.83 6.43 -24.61
CA HIS A 117 58.83 4.99 -24.81
C HIS A 117 59.65 4.26 -23.73
N GLU A 118 60.81 4.81 -23.37
CA GLU A 118 61.68 4.29 -22.31
C GLU A 118 61.10 4.54 -20.91
N THR A 119 60.22 5.53 -20.77
CA THR A 119 59.54 5.88 -19.52
C THR A 119 58.01 5.68 -19.61
N PRO A 120 57.52 4.44 -19.76
CA PRO A 120 56.09 4.17 -19.99
C PRO A 120 55.22 4.41 -18.75
N THR A 121 55.83 4.63 -17.58
CA THR A 121 55.14 4.88 -16.31
C THR A 121 55.80 5.99 -15.53
N LEU A 122 55.00 6.90 -14.96
CA LEU A 122 55.48 7.89 -14.01
C LEU A 122 55.53 7.27 -12.61
N ASP A 123 56.75 7.04 -12.13
CA ASP A 123 56.94 6.54 -10.77
C ASP A 123 56.67 7.63 -9.71
N ARG A 124 56.52 7.21 -8.46
CA ARG A 124 56.17 8.12 -7.36
C ARG A 124 57.27 9.12 -7.03
N ASP A 125 58.53 8.73 -7.18
CA ASP A 125 59.66 9.55 -6.79
C ASP A 125 59.95 10.63 -7.85
N ALA A 126 59.79 10.31 -9.13
CA ALA A 126 59.78 11.24 -10.24
C ALA A 126 58.65 12.26 -10.11
N ILE A 127 57.43 11.82 -9.77
CA ILE A 127 56.29 12.73 -9.51
C ILE A 127 56.62 13.69 -8.36
N ARG A 128 57.15 13.18 -7.24
CA ARG A 128 57.51 14.02 -6.08
C ARG A 128 58.61 15.02 -6.43
N THR A 129 59.63 14.57 -7.15
CA THR A 129 60.76 15.41 -7.57
C THR A 129 60.31 16.53 -8.49
N ALA A 130 59.47 16.22 -9.48
CA ALA A 130 58.95 17.19 -10.44
C ALA A 130 57.99 18.21 -9.80
N LEU A 131 57.21 17.81 -8.79
CA LEU A 131 56.22 18.69 -8.13
C LEU A 131 56.74 19.43 -6.90
N ALA A 132 57.92 19.04 -6.37
CA ALA A 132 58.61 19.72 -5.28
C ALA A 132 60.07 20.02 -5.68
N PRO A 133 60.29 20.88 -6.70
CA PRO A 133 61.64 21.22 -7.11
C PRO A 133 62.37 21.93 -5.96
N ALA A 134 63.67 21.62 -5.80
CA ALA A 134 64.52 22.27 -4.82
C ALA A 134 64.41 23.81 -4.97
N PRO A 135 64.34 24.58 -3.87
CA PRO A 135 64.26 26.03 -3.95
C PRO A 135 65.45 26.57 -4.76
N PRO A 136 65.22 27.49 -5.71
CA PRO A 136 66.29 28.00 -6.55
C PRO A 136 67.36 28.69 -5.70
N VAL A 137 68.63 28.48 -6.09
CA VAL A 137 69.84 28.99 -5.40
C VAL A 137 69.84 30.53 -5.25
N THR A 138 68.99 31.23 -6.00
CA THR A 138 68.84 32.70 -6.04
C THR A 138 67.67 33.25 -5.20
N GLY A 139 67.00 32.43 -4.37
CA GLY A 139 65.96 32.91 -3.45
C GLY A 139 64.66 33.36 -4.12
N SER A 140 64.43 33.01 -5.38
CA SER A 140 63.16 33.30 -6.06
C SER A 140 62.06 32.34 -5.60
N ILE A 141 60.91 32.91 -5.24
CA ILE A 141 59.70 32.19 -4.87
C ILE A 141 59.18 31.47 -6.13
N LEU A 142 59.01 30.14 -6.07
CA LEU A 142 58.39 29.37 -7.16
C LEU A 142 57.06 30.02 -7.60
N PRO A 143 56.72 30.03 -8.91
CA PRO A 143 55.45 30.59 -9.36
C PRO A 143 54.26 30.00 -8.57
N PRO A 144 53.24 30.80 -8.20
CA PRO A 144 52.14 30.35 -7.32
C PRO A 144 51.43 29.08 -7.82
N ALA A 145 51.34 28.90 -9.14
CA ALA A 145 50.78 27.70 -9.75
C ALA A 145 51.60 26.44 -9.37
N PHE A 146 52.93 26.47 -9.48
CA PHE A 146 53.79 25.33 -9.13
C PHE A 146 53.77 25.00 -7.64
N GLN A 147 53.69 26.02 -6.78
CA GLN A 147 53.52 25.81 -5.34
C GLN A 147 52.22 25.07 -5.03
N ALA A 148 51.13 25.42 -5.71
CA ALA A 148 49.85 24.72 -5.54
C ALA A 148 49.91 23.26 -6.02
N LEU A 149 50.66 22.96 -7.09
CA LEU A 149 50.76 21.59 -7.64
C LEU A 149 51.46 20.61 -6.70
N SER A 150 52.37 21.07 -5.81
CA SER A 150 52.96 20.23 -4.78
C SER A 150 51.91 19.58 -3.85
N ALA A 151 50.78 20.27 -3.65
CA ALA A 151 49.66 19.78 -2.86
C ALA A 151 48.69 18.87 -3.63
N ALA A 152 48.98 18.52 -4.89
CA ALA A 152 48.10 17.67 -5.70
C ALA A 152 48.00 16.23 -5.18
N ASP A 153 48.99 15.78 -4.39
CA ASP A 153 49.12 14.41 -3.84
C ASP A 153 49.01 13.33 -4.94
N LEU A 154 49.53 13.64 -6.13
CA LEU A 154 49.47 12.79 -7.33
C LEU A 154 50.24 11.47 -7.15
N ALA A 155 51.37 11.51 -6.43
CA ALA A 155 52.16 10.33 -6.11
C ALA A 155 51.42 9.36 -5.15
N GLU A 156 50.45 9.87 -4.39
CA GLU A 156 49.71 9.12 -3.36
C GLU A 156 48.44 8.46 -3.90
N GLN A 157 48.23 8.47 -5.22
CA GLN A 157 47.14 7.71 -5.83
C GLN A 157 47.49 6.21 -5.87
N VAL A 158 46.45 5.38 -5.94
CA VAL A 158 46.59 3.91 -5.85
C VAL A 158 47.23 3.33 -7.11
N GLU A 159 46.82 3.81 -8.29
CA GLU A 159 47.34 3.36 -9.58
C GLU A 159 48.56 4.16 -10.04
N GLN A 160 49.48 3.51 -10.74
CA GLN A 160 50.55 4.22 -11.42
C GLN A 160 50.03 4.88 -12.71
N ILE A 161 50.57 6.05 -13.02
CA ILE A 161 50.24 6.76 -14.26
C ILE A 161 51.10 6.18 -15.37
N LYS A 162 50.45 5.73 -16.43
CA LYS A 162 51.02 5.11 -17.62
C LYS A 162 50.91 6.09 -18.78
N ILE A 163 51.92 6.08 -19.65
CA ILE A 163 52.00 6.87 -20.86
C ILE A 163 51.94 5.87 -22.02
N VAL A 164 50.94 6.01 -22.88
CA VAL A 164 50.71 5.09 -24.00
C VAL A 164 50.59 5.90 -25.28
N PRO A 165 51.34 5.57 -26.36
CA PRO A 165 51.15 6.19 -27.66
C PRO A 165 49.72 6.02 -28.16
N GLU A 166 49.12 7.11 -28.65
CA GLU A 166 47.79 7.12 -29.25
C GLU A 166 47.93 7.40 -30.74
N THR A 167 47.26 6.61 -31.57
CA THR A 167 47.29 6.78 -33.02
C THR A 167 46.14 7.68 -33.45
N LEU A 168 46.45 8.82 -34.07
CA LEU A 168 45.47 9.67 -34.73
C LEU A 168 45.50 9.43 -36.23
N ASN A 169 44.31 9.33 -36.84
CA ASN A 169 44.22 9.23 -38.29
C ASN A 169 44.41 10.62 -38.96
N ILE A 170 44.67 10.61 -40.27
CA ILE A 170 44.95 11.85 -41.03
C ILE A 170 43.75 12.81 -41.01
N GLU A 171 42.52 12.29 -41.02
CA GLU A 171 41.30 13.10 -40.98
C GLU A 171 41.14 13.82 -39.63
N GLU A 172 41.39 13.13 -38.52
CA GLU A 172 41.38 13.67 -37.16
C GLU A 172 42.43 14.74 -36.99
N LEU A 173 43.67 14.49 -37.43
CA LEU A 173 44.74 15.48 -37.42
C LEU A 173 44.37 16.72 -38.24
N SER A 174 43.81 16.53 -39.43
CA SER A 174 43.37 17.63 -40.30
C SER A 174 42.28 18.49 -39.63
N LYS A 175 41.29 17.86 -38.98
CA LYS A 175 40.22 18.54 -38.24
C LYS A 175 40.77 19.31 -37.03
N LEU A 176 41.66 18.71 -36.25
CA LEU A 176 42.27 19.34 -35.08
C LEU A 176 43.08 20.58 -35.48
N TRP A 177 43.95 20.46 -36.48
CA TRP A 177 44.75 21.59 -36.96
C TRP A 177 43.91 22.70 -37.59
N SER A 178 42.82 22.36 -38.28
CA SER A 178 41.86 23.35 -38.77
C SER A 178 41.15 24.08 -37.63
N ALA A 179 40.81 23.38 -36.54
CA ALA A 179 40.12 23.96 -35.39
C ALA A 179 41.01 24.88 -34.55
N PHE A 180 42.31 24.58 -34.45
CA PHE A 180 43.24 25.39 -33.66
C PHE A 180 43.51 26.77 -34.24
N GLN A 181 43.10 27.04 -35.50
CA GLN A 181 43.45 28.27 -36.22
C GLN A 181 44.96 28.56 -36.22
N ALA A 182 45.77 27.55 -35.93
CA ALA A 182 47.21 27.65 -36.01
C ALA A 182 47.55 27.75 -37.49
N ASN A 183 48.30 28.78 -37.87
CA ASN A 183 48.51 29.15 -39.27
C ASN A 183 49.14 28.01 -40.12
N HIS A 184 49.73 26.99 -39.49
CA HIS A 184 50.41 25.89 -40.14
C HIS A 184 50.33 24.58 -39.34
N TYR A 185 50.19 23.46 -40.05
CA TYR A 185 50.38 22.11 -39.50
C TYR A 185 51.78 21.96 -38.89
N ARG A 186 51.88 21.21 -37.78
CA ARG A 186 53.16 20.83 -37.16
C ARG A 186 53.27 19.34 -36.96
N LEU A 187 54.50 18.85 -36.95
CA LEU A 187 54.79 17.44 -36.68
C LEU A 187 54.27 17.09 -35.27
N THR A 188 53.35 16.14 -35.22
CA THR A 188 52.56 15.85 -34.01
C THR A 188 52.46 14.35 -33.80
N THR A 189 52.60 13.93 -32.55
CA THR A 189 52.21 12.59 -32.08
C THR A 189 51.24 12.74 -30.90
N ALA A 190 50.41 11.72 -30.66
CA ALA A 190 49.45 11.73 -29.55
C ALA A 190 49.83 10.69 -28.50
N TYR A 191 49.50 10.99 -27.25
CA TYR A 191 49.70 10.10 -26.11
C TYR A 191 48.48 10.15 -25.20
N GLN A 192 48.04 8.97 -24.78
CA GLN A 192 47.09 8.81 -23.69
C GLN A 192 47.85 8.58 -22.39
N VAL A 193 47.49 9.34 -21.36
CA VAL A 193 48.06 9.26 -20.02
C VAL A 193 46.97 8.80 -19.04
N SER A 194 47.15 7.60 -18.48
CA SER A 194 46.13 6.88 -17.71
C SER A 194 46.75 6.05 -16.57
N THR A 195 46.17 5.90 -15.39
CA THR A 195 44.86 6.41 -14.97
C THR A 195 45.06 7.53 -13.95
N VAL A 196 44.39 8.66 -14.16
CA VAL A 196 44.46 9.80 -13.24
C VAL A 196 43.24 9.81 -12.35
N LEU A 197 43.44 9.65 -11.04
CA LEU A 197 42.34 9.57 -10.07
C LEU A 197 42.18 10.88 -9.30
N ILE A 198 40.99 11.47 -9.31
CA ILE A 198 40.67 12.68 -8.52
C ILE A 198 39.64 12.31 -7.46
N GLU A 199 40.00 12.44 -6.18
CA GLU A 199 39.10 12.11 -5.07
C GLU A 199 38.83 13.31 -4.17
N SER A 200 37.59 13.40 -3.67
CA SER A 200 37.22 14.41 -2.68
C SER A 200 37.76 14.04 -1.30
N ARG A 201 38.33 15.02 -0.58
CA ARG A 201 38.69 14.88 0.84
C ARG A 201 37.56 15.19 1.81
N LYS A 202 36.34 15.41 1.31
CA LYS A 202 35.19 15.67 2.18
C LYS A 202 34.94 14.45 3.06
N SER A 203 34.71 14.68 4.34
CA SER A 203 34.38 13.60 5.28
C SER A 203 33.17 12.81 4.77
N THR A 204 33.34 11.50 4.68
CA THR A 204 32.25 10.56 4.46
C THR A 204 31.79 10.05 5.81
N ARG A 205 30.47 10.05 6.03
CA ARG A 205 29.90 9.27 7.13
C ARG A 205 29.68 7.86 6.60
N SER A 206 30.53 6.94 7.01
CA SER A 206 30.23 5.51 6.82
C SER A 206 28.95 5.21 7.60
N ALA A 207 27.96 4.62 6.95
CA ALA A 207 26.76 4.17 7.66
C ALA A 207 27.21 3.16 8.73
N PRO A 208 26.68 3.26 9.98
CA PRO A 208 27.04 2.30 11.01
C PRO A 208 26.72 0.88 10.52
N PRO A 209 27.60 -0.10 10.78
CA PRO A 209 27.34 -1.48 10.37
C PRO A 209 26.05 -1.95 11.01
N VAL A 210 25.29 -2.80 10.30
CA VAL A 210 24.09 -3.42 10.87
C VAL A 210 24.52 -4.35 12.00
N LEU A 211 24.43 -3.87 13.24
CA LEU A 211 24.87 -4.60 14.45
C LEU A 211 24.07 -5.88 14.69
N LYS A 212 22.78 -5.85 14.36
CA LYS A 212 21.88 -7.01 14.51
C LYS A 212 20.79 -6.95 13.47
N ARG A 213 20.72 -7.96 12.60
CA ARG A 213 19.54 -8.19 11.75
C ARG A 213 18.47 -8.84 12.62
N LYS A 214 17.41 -8.09 12.93
CA LYS A 214 16.23 -8.63 13.59
C LYS A 214 15.30 -9.22 12.54
N LEU A 215 15.62 -10.43 12.10
CA LEU A 215 14.72 -11.24 11.29
C LEU A 215 13.74 -11.93 12.24
N TYR A 216 12.46 -11.61 12.09
CA TYR A 216 11.39 -12.35 12.74
C TYR A 216 10.61 -13.08 11.66
N VAL A 217 10.55 -14.40 11.79
CA VAL A 217 9.55 -15.20 11.09
C VAL A 217 8.31 -15.17 11.97
N VAL A 218 7.27 -14.49 11.52
CA VAL A 218 5.94 -14.63 12.11
C VAL A 218 5.30 -15.78 11.33
N PRO A 219 5.19 -17.01 11.88
CA PRO A 219 4.34 -18.02 11.27
C PRO A 219 2.93 -17.44 11.27
N LEU A 220 2.47 -17.06 10.07
CA LEU A 220 1.10 -16.66 9.85
C LEU A 220 0.25 -17.93 9.95
N GLN A 221 -0.11 -18.33 11.17
CA GLN A 221 -1.29 -19.16 11.39
C GLN A 221 -2.50 -18.30 11.00
N ARG A 222 -2.83 -18.29 9.72
CA ARG A 222 -4.01 -17.59 9.22
C ARG A 222 -5.19 -18.51 9.42
N PRO A 223 -6.25 -18.05 10.13
CA PRO A 223 -7.48 -18.82 10.19
C PRO A 223 -8.02 -19.03 8.77
N VAL A 224 -8.30 -20.27 8.41
CA VAL A 224 -8.97 -20.63 7.15
C VAL A 224 -10.39 -21.04 7.49
N ILE A 225 -11.36 -20.35 6.91
CA ILE A 225 -12.78 -20.66 7.07
C ILE A 225 -13.19 -21.60 5.94
N ASP A 226 -13.65 -22.80 6.30
CA ASP A 226 -14.15 -23.80 5.36
C ASP A 226 -15.64 -23.56 5.07
N THR A 227 -16.44 -23.31 6.11
CA THR A 227 -17.91 -23.19 6.00
C THR A 227 -18.48 -22.26 7.07
N VAL A 228 -19.57 -21.55 6.75
CA VAL A 228 -20.40 -20.80 7.70
C VAL A 228 -21.84 -21.26 7.56
N ARG A 229 -22.48 -21.67 8.67
CA ARG A 229 -23.86 -22.19 8.68
C ARG A 229 -24.63 -21.69 9.90
N SER A 230 -25.96 -21.65 9.77
CA SER A 230 -26.85 -21.54 10.93
C SER A 230 -26.80 -22.83 11.76
N THR A 231 -26.91 -22.72 13.08
CA THR A 231 -27.07 -23.89 13.97
C THR A 231 -28.52 -24.35 14.12
N VAL A 232 -29.49 -23.69 13.45
CA VAL A 232 -30.91 -24.04 13.54
C VAL A 232 -31.23 -25.20 12.59
N GLU A 233 -31.87 -26.26 13.10
CA GLU A 233 -32.37 -27.39 12.30
C GLU A 233 -33.83 -27.16 11.83
N PRO A 234 -34.24 -27.61 10.63
CA PRO A 234 -33.47 -28.36 9.62
C PRO A 234 -32.61 -27.48 8.68
N PRO A 235 -31.52 -28.04 8.10
CA PRO A 235 -30.48 -27.27 7.40
C PRO A 235 -30.84 -26.78 5.98
N ASP A 236 -31.94 -27.24 5.38
CA ASP A 236 -32.22 -26.99 3.95
C ASP A 236 -32.81 -25.59 3.64
N ASP A 237 -33.26 -24.83 4.65
CA ASP A 237 -33.74 -23.44 4.48
C ASP A 237 -33.34 -22.54 5.66
N SER A 238 -32.18 -22.80 6.28
CA SER A 238 -31.77 -22.09 7.49
C SER A 238 -31.28 -20.67 7.19
N ARG A 239 -32.21 -19.75 6.94
CA ARG A 239 -31.94 -18.31 6.81
C ARG A 239 -31.11 -17.85 8.00
N ILE A 240 -29.97 -17.20 7.72
CA ILE A 240 -29.16 -16.57 8.77
C ILE A 240 -29.86 -15.28 9.17
N THR A 241 -30.36 -15.26 10.39
CA THR A 241 -30.98 -14.09 11.02
C THR A 241 -30.07 -13.53 12.11
N PRO A 242 -30.21 -12.27 12.54
CA PRO A 242 -29.47 -11.78 13.71
C PRO A 242 -29.76 -12.51 15.01
N ALA A 243 -30.83 -13.31 15.11
CA ALA A 243 -31.06 -14.18 16.27
C ALA A 243 -30.38 -15.56 16.13
N THR A 244 -29.72 -15.82 15.00
CA THR A 244 -29.08 -17.09 14.71
C THR A 244 -27.72 -17.17 15.38
N THR A 245 -27.42 -18.33 15.96
CA THR A 245 -26.03 -18.68 16.27
C THR A 245 -25.38 -19.22 14.99
N LEU A 246 -24.32 -18.57 14.53
CA LEU A 246 -23.52 -19.02 13.39
C LEU A 246 -22.48 -20.03 13.85
N ALA A 247 -22.35 -21.15 13.16
CA ALA A 247 -21.20 -22.04 13.27
C ALA A 247 -20.20 -21.76 12.13
N ILE A 248 -19.02 -21.27 12.48
CA ILE A 248 -17.89 -21.02 11.59
C ILE A 248 -16.91 -22.18 11.72
N ARG A 249 -16.80 -23.01 10.70
CA ARG A 249 -15.89 -24.18 10.70
C ARG A 249 -14.65 -23.88 9.88
N GLY A 250 -13.50 -24.39 10.31
CA GLY A 250 -12.22 -24.06 9.69
C GLY A 250 -11.00 -24.71 10.33
N THR A 251 -9.83 -24.20 9.96
CA THR A 251 -8.53 -24.54 10.54
C THR A 251 -7.85 -23.28 11.07
N ASP A 252 -6.97 -23.43 12.07
CA ASP A 252 -6.26 -22.34 12.75
C ASP A 252 -7.18 -21.22 13.27
N LEU A 253 -8.42 -21.56 13.65
CA LEU A 253 -9.42 -20.61 14.14
C LEU A 253 -9.13 -20.09 15.56
N ARG A 254 -8.33 -20.82 16.34
CA ARG A 254 -8.02 -20.51 17.74
C ARG A 254 -6.59 -19.98 17.86
N GLY A 255 -6.44 -18.80 18.48
CA GLY A 255 -5.15 -18.22 18.82
C GLY A 255 -5.14 -17.63 20.24
N PRO A 256 -4.05 -16.95 20.64
CA PRO A 256 -3.96 -16.21 21.91
C PRO A 256 -5.05 -15.14 22.03
N THR A 257 -5.50 -14.61 20.89
CA THR A 257 -6.65 -13.71 20.77
C THR A 257 -7.38 -14.09 19.50
N THR A 258 -8.60 -14.59 19.63
CA THR A 258 -9.49 -14.86 18.49
C THR A 258 -10.53 -13.76 18.42
N ILE A 259 -10.61 -13.09 17.27
CA ILE A 259 -11.58 -12.04 16.99
C ILE A 259 -12.41 -12.49 15.80
N VAL A 260 -13.73 -12.55 15.96
CA VAL A 260 -14.64 -12.79 14.83
C VAL A 260 -15.29 -11.48 14.43
N ARG A 261 -15.26 -11.18 13.13
CA ARG A 261 -15.92 -10.03 12.54
C ARG A 261 -17.03 -10.49 11.63
N VAL A 262 -18.21 -9.90 11.79
CA VAL A 262 -19.37 -10.12 10.91
C VAL A 262 -19.74 -8.75 10.33
N GLY A 263 -19.45 -8.56 9.04
CA GLY A 263 -19.50 -7.24 8.41
C GLY A 263 -18.54 -6.25 9.08
N ASP A 264 -19.07 -5.10 9.51
CA ASP A 264 -18.32 -4.06 10.23
C ASP A 264 -18.30 -4.26 11.75
N GLY A 265 -19.10 -5.19 12.28
CA GLY A 265 -19.19 -5.50 13.70
C GLY A 265 -18.13 -6.50 14.15
N VAL A 266 -17.62 -6.30 15.37
CA VAL A 266 -16.74 -7.25 16.06
C VAL A 266 -17.56 -8.00 17.11
N ALA A 267 -17.59 -9.34 17.04
CA ALA A 267 -18.28 -10.15 18.03
C ALA A 267 -17.62 -9.99 19.41
N PRO A 268 -18.38 -9.65 20.47
CA PRO A 268 -17.83 -9.60 21.82
C PRO A 268 -17.44 -11.01 22.27
N ALA A 269 -16.45 -11.14 23.16
CA ALA A 269 -15.97 -12.44 23.62
C ALA A 269 -17.07 -13.31 24.26
N ALA A 270 -18.08 -12.69 24.87
CA ALA A 270 -19.24 -13.37 25.45
C ALA A 270 -20.14 -14.05 24.39
N ALA A 271 -20.12 -13.56 23.16
CA ALA A 271 -20.90 -14.10 22.04
C ALA A 271 -20.20 -15.27 21.33
N LEU A 272 -18.97 -15.62 21.76
CA LEU A 272 -18.12 -16.58 21.08
C LEU A 272 -17.97 -17.86 21.90
N THR A 273 -18.27 -19.00 21.30
CA THR A 273 -17.80 -20.30 21.80
C THR A 273 -16.67 -20.81 20.92
N LEU A 274 -15.48 -20.97 21.49
CA LEU A 274 -14.27 -21.30 20.74
C LEU A 274 -13.98 -22.81 20.78
N GLY A 275 -14.12 -23.48 19.64
CA GLY A 275 -13.63 -24.84 19.40
C GLY A 275 -12.35 -24.84 18.56
N ALA A 276 -11.71 -26.01 18.46
CA ALA A 276 -10.48 -26.17 17.68
C ALA A 276 -10.71 -26.09 16.16
N ARG A 277 -11.91 -26.52 15.70
CA ARG A 277 -12.30 -26.53 14.29
C ARG A 277 -13.60 -25.80 14.00
N GLU A 278 -14.27 -25.31 15.02
CA GLU A 278 -15.56 -24.63 14.90
C GLU A 278 -15.62 -23.53 15.95
N ILE A 279 -16.07 -22.34 15.55
CA ILE A 279 -16.42 -21.24 16.46
C ILE A 279 -17.90 -20.98 16.28
N THR A 280 -18.65 -20.90 17.38
CA THR A 280 -20.02 -20.40 17.32
C THR A 280 -20.07 -18.92 17.67
N VAL A 281 -20.90 -18.17 16.96
CA VAL A 281 -21.13 -16.73 17.17
C VAL A 281 -22.61 -16.48 17.34
N ASP A 282 -23.01 -16.03 18.51
CA ASP A 282 -24.35 -15.53 18.76
C ASP A 282 -24.50 -14.14 18.12
N LEU A 283 -25.22 -14.07 17.00
CA LEU A 283 -25.42 -12.81 16.28
C LEU A 283 -26.25 -11.80 17.09
N ALA A 284 -27.10 -12.24 18.03
CA ALA A 284 -27.95 -11.33 18.80
C ALA A 284 -27.09 -10.44 19.69
N GLN A 285 -26.11 -11.05 20.35
CA GLN A 285 -25.12 -10.33 21.17
C GLN A 285 -24.19 -9.41 20.37
N LEU A 286 -24.03 -9.65 19.06
CA LEU A 286 -23.24 -8.78 18.17
C LEU A 286 -23.98 -7.49 17.84
N THR A 287 -25.31 -7.54 17.76
CA THR A 287 -26.17 -6.38 17.48
C THR A 287 -26.59 -5.61 18.73
N GLY A 288 -26.57 -6.27 19.91
CA GLY A 288 -27.03 -5.67 21.17
C GLY A 288 -28.55 -5.52 21.26
N LEU A 289 -29.31 -6.07 20.30
CA LEU A 289 -30.76 -6.07 20.28
C LEU A 289 -31.31 -7.39 20.87
N SER A 290 -32.52 -7.34 21.44
CA SER A 290 -33.17 -8.56 21.92
C SER A 290 -33.55 -9.46 20.75
N GLY A 291 -33.44 -10.78 20.94
CA GLY A 291 -33.88 -11.77 19.94
C GLY A 291 -35.35 -11.62 19.59
N GLU A 292 -36.19 -11.16 20.52
CA GLU A 292 -37.61 -10.87 20.31
C GLU A 292 -37.85 -9.70 19.34
N LEU A 293 -37.11 -8.60 19.49
CA LEU A 293 -37.20 -7.45 18.58
C LEU A 293 -36.73 -7.82 17.17
N LEU A 294 -35.64 -8.59 17.08
CA LEU A 294 -35.12 -9.09 15.82
C LEU A 294 -36.09 -10.05 15.13
N ALA A 295 -36.70 -10.97 15.88
CA ALA A 295 -37.73 -11.87 15.37
C ALA A 295 -38.95 -11.08 14.87
N HIS A 296 -39.41 -10.08 15.62
CA HIS A 296 -40.49 -9.18 15.21
C HIS A 296 -40.18 -8.48 13.87
N ARG A 297 -38.95 -8.00 13.68
CA ARG A 297 -38.51 -7.36 12.43
C ARG A 297 -38.33 -8.31 11.25
N LEU A 298 -38.16 -9.59 11.50
CA LEU A 298 -38.02 -10.60 10.45
C LEU A 298 -39.35 -11.17 10.00
N SER A 299 -40.42 -10.94 10.75
CA SER A 299 -41.77 -11.33 10.40
C SER A 299 -42.16 -10.80 9.01
N GLY A 300 -42.95 -11.58 8.27
CA GLY A 300 -43.54 -11.17 7.00
C GLY A 300 -42.59 -11.30 5.79
N ASP A 301 -42.79 -10.47 4.75
CA ASP A 301 -42.01 -10.52 3.50
C ASP A 301 -40.65 -9.81 3.63
N PHE A 302 -39.80 -10.27 4.55
CA PHE A 302 -38.44 -9.75 4.68
C PHE A 302 -37.57 -10.13 3.48
N ARG A 303 -37.00 -9.12 2.79
CA ARG A 303 -36.11 -9.32 1.64
C ARG A 303 -34.65 -8.96 2.00
N PRO A 304 -33.72 -9.93 1.94
CA PRO A 304 -32.32 -9.67 2.27
C PRO A 304 -31.69 -8.61 1.36
N SER A 305 -31.14 -7.56 1.96
CA SER A 305 -30.34 -6.52 1.29
C SER A 305 -29.46 -5.80 2.31
N ALA A 306 -28.47 -5.04 1.84
CA ALA A 306 -27.58 -4.28 2.73
C ALA A 306 -28.36 -3.23 3.56
N SER A 307 -29.36 -2.57 2.96
CA SER A 307 -30.23 -1.62 3.67
C SER A 307 -31.17 -2.32 4.65
N ALA A 308 -31.71 -3.50 4.30
CA ALA A 308 -32.53 -4.30 5.21
C ALA A 308 -31.73 -4.77 6.43
N TRP A 309 -30.46 -5.14 6.25
CA TRP A 309 -29.56 -5.46 7.36
C TRP A 309 -29.36 -4.26 8.29
N GLN A 310 -29.09 -3.07 7.75
CA GLN A 310 -28.91 -1.85 8.56
C GLN A 310 -30.17 -1.49 9.36
N ALA A 311 -31.35 -1.58 8.75
CA ALA A 311 -32.62 -1.33 9.44
C ALA A 311 -32.90 -2.38 10.53
N LEU A 312 -32.58 -3.65 10.26
CA LEU A 312 -32.77 -4.75 11.19
C LEU A 312 -31.95 -4.58 12.47
N ILE A 313 -30.73 -4.03 12.37
CA ILE A 313 -29.82 -3.80 13.51
C ILE A 313 -29.91 -2.39 14.12
N ASP A 314 -30.83 -1.54 13.65
CA ASP A 314 -30.99 -0.19 14.21
C ASP A 314 -31.62 -0.26 15.61
N PRO A 315 -31.00 0.28 16.66
CA PRO A 315 -31.57 0.23 18.01
C PRO A 315 -32.85 1.06 18.19
N LYS A 316 -33.22 1.93 17.25
CA LYS A 316 -34.47 2.68 17.30
C LYS A 316 -35.60 1.92 16.62
N GLU A 317 -36.81 2.02 17.16
CA GLU A 317 -38.01 1.57 16.46
C GLU A 317 -38.19 2.36 15.16
N THR A 318 -38.42 1.64 14.08
CA THR A 318 -38.61 2.20 12.74
C THR A 318 -40.07 2.10 12.32
N ALA A 319 -40.47 2.86 11.29
CA ALA A 319 -41.82 2.74 10.72
C ALA A 319 -42.11 1.32 10.18
N PHE A 320 -41.06 0.56 9.84
CA PHE A 320 -41.17 -0.83 9.43
C PHE A 320 -41.63 -1.74 10.58
N ASP A 321 -41.22 -1.46 11.82
CA ASP A 321 -41.58 -2.25 13.01
C ASP A 321 -43.09 -2.13 13.31
N ALA A 322 -43.68 -0.97 13.03
CA ALA A 322 -45.09 -0.71 13.25
C ALA A 322 -46.02 -1.55 12.34
N ASP A 323 -45.56 -1.92 11.15
CA ASP A 323 -46.34 -2.71 10.18
C ASP A 323 -46.28 -4.22 10.44
N GLN A 324 -45.34 -4.69 11.25
CA GLN A 324 -45.08 -6.12 11.47
C GLN A 324 -45.83 -6.70 12.69
N PRO A 325 -46.30 -7.97 12.60
CA PRO A 325 -46.92 -8.66 13.72
C PRO A 325 -45.85 -9.10 14.73
N TYR A 326 -46.22 -9.15 16.01
CA TYR A 326 -45.37 -9.78 17.01
C TYR A 326 -45.26 -11.28 16.76
N PRO A 327 -44.16 -11.94 17.18
CA PRO A 327 -44.05 -13.39 17.12
C PRO A 327 -45.24 -14.08 17.80
N PHE A 328 -45.83 -15.07 17.13
CA PHE A 328 -46.96 -15.84 17.68
C PHE A 328 -46.49 -16.80 18.76
N PHE A 329 -46.98 -16.62 19.99
CA PHE A 329 -46.67 -17.55 21.09
C PHE A 329 -47.41 -18.87 20.89
N LEU A 330 -46.67 -19.99 20.87
CA LEU A 330 -47.21 -21.31 20.56
C LEU A 330 -47.56 -22.08 21.84
N ALA A 331 -48.58 -22.93 21.75
CA ALA A 331 -48.94 -23.85 22.82
C ALA A 331 -48.42 -25.25 22.47
N SER A 332 -47.91 -25.95 23.48
CA SER A 332 -47.62 -27.38 23.40
C SER A 332 -48.87 -28.18 23.75
N PRO A 333 -49.10 -29.34 23.12
CA PRO A 333 -50.14 -30.25 23.58
C PRO A 333 -49.83 -30.71 25.00
N LEU A 334 -50.89 -30.93 25.78
CA LEU A 334 -50.75 -31.53 27.10
C LEU A 334 -50.38 -33.01 26.94
N GLU A 335 -49.25 -33.43 27.50
CA GLU A 335 -48.76 -34.82 27.41
C GLU A 335 -49.33 -35.71 28.54
N ASP A 336 -49.48 -35.15 29.74
CA ASP A 336 -50.01 -35.84 30.93
C ASP A 336 -51.48 -35.50 31.19
N SER A 337 -52.08 -36.13 32.22
CA SER A 337 -53.46 -35.81 32.59
C SER A 337 -53.55 -34.43 33.28
N PRO A 338 -54.65 -33.67 33.13
CA PRO A 338 -54.79 -32.34 33.70
C PRO A 338 -54.61 -32.27 35.23
N GLU A 339 -54.83 -33.38 35.94
CA GLU A 339 -54.64 -33.47 37.39
C GLU A 339 -53.17 -33.29 37.80
N ALA A 340 -52.22 -33.52 36.89
CA ALA A 340 -50.79 -33.32 37.14
C ALA A 340 -50.36 -31.84 37.12
N LEU A 341 -51.25 -30.93 36.71
CA LEU A 341 -50.95 -29.50 36.53
C LEU A 341 -50.94 -28.69 37.83
N GLY A 342 -51.36 -29.27 38.96
CA GLY A 342 -51.39 -28.60 40.27
C GLY A 342 -52.73 -27.93 40.59
N GLU A 343 -52.69 -26.84 41.36
CA GLU A 343 -53.89 -26.15 41.85
C GLU A 343 -54.65 -25.45 40.71
N VAL A 344 -55.95 -25.71 40.58
CA VAL A 344 -56.79 -25.17 39.50
C VAL A 344 -56.79 -23.63 39.45
N GLY A 345 -56.62 -22.97 40.60
CA GLY A 345 -56.56 -21.51 40.71
C GLY A 345 -55.37 -20.86 40.00
N ASP A 346 -54.32 -21.63 39.70
CA ASP A 346 -53.14 -21.15 38.99
C ASP A 346 -53.30 -21.19 37.45
N TRP A 347 -54.42 -21.74 36.96
CA TRP A 347 -54.66 -21.97 35.54
C TRP A 347 -55.81 -21.14 34.98
N GLN A 348 -55.62 -20.66 33.75
CA GLN A 348 -56.68 -20.10 32.92
C GLN A 348 -56.94 -21.07 31.77
N ALA A 349 -58.21 -21.45 31.58
CA ALA A 349 -58.63 -22.32 30.49
C ALA A 349 -59.55 -21.56 29.52
N GLU A 350 -59.23 -21.65 28.23
CA GLU A 350 -60.04 -21.06 27.16
C GLU A 350 -60.33 -22.08 26.07
N TRP A 351 -61.39 -21.83 25.32
CA TRP A 351 -61.74 -22.67 24.18
C TRP A 351 -60.65 -22.58 23.11
N LYS A 352 -60.16 -23.75 22.68
CA LYS A 352 -59.35 -23.82 21.47
C LYS A 352 -60.27 -23.74 20.26
N TRP A 353 -60.41 -22.53 19.72
CA TRP A 353 -61.25 -22.27 18.57
C TRP A 353 -60.72 -22.93 17.28
N ASP A 354 -61.63 -23.29 16.37
CA ASP A 354 -61.33 -23.90 15.07
C ASP A 354 -61.48 -22.85 13.95
N GLY A 355 -60.43 -22.06 13.75
CA GLY A 355 -60.44 -20.89 12.88
C GLY A 355 -59.10 -20.58 12.23
N ILE A 356 -58.87 -19.30 11.96
CA ILE A 356 -57.59 -18.79 11.49
C ILE A 356 -57.02 -17.87 12.58
N ARG A 357 -55.98 -18.33 13.27
CA ARG A 357 -55.23 -17.48 14.19
C ARG A 357 -54.65 -16.28 13.47
N ALA A 358 -54.91 -15.10 14.00
CA ALA A 358 -54.44 -13.85 13.43
C ALA A 358 -54.15 -12.80 14.51
N GLN A 359 -53.18 -11.93 14.21
CA GLN A 359 -52.97 -10.71 14.97
C GLN A 359 -53.61 -9.52 14.24
N LEU A 360 -54.36 -8.72 14.99
CA LEU A 360 -55.00 -7.50 14.54
C LEU A 360 -54.23 -6.30 15.11
N LEU A 361 -53.68 -5.47 14.24
CA LEU A 361 -52.88 -4.31 14.61
C LEU A 361 -53.61 -3.03 14.21
N ARG A 362 -53.75 -2.10 15.17
CA ARG A 362 -54.22 -0.73 14.97
C ARG A 362 -53.09 0.22 15.34
N ARG A 363 -52.29 0.64 14.34
CA ARG A 363 -51.09 1.48 14.51
C ARG A 363 -50.97 2.51 13.38
N GLN A 364 -50.45 3.69 13.70
CA GLN A 364 -50.25 4.83 12.79
C GLN A 364 -51.44 5.16 11.88
N GLY A 365 -52.67 5.02 12.38
CA GLY A 365 -53.89 5.26 11.62
C GLY A 365 -54.23 4.14 10.63
N GLN A 366 -53.48 3.05 10.62
CA GLN A 366 -53.65 1.89 9.74
C GLN A 366 -54.18 0.68 10.52
N ILE A 367 -54.81 -0.23 9.80
CA ILE A 367 -55.27 -1.52 10.31
C ILE A 367 -54.58 -2.60 9.49
N ARG A 368 -53.97 -3.55 10.19
CA ARG A 368 -53.27 -4.69 9.59
C ARG A 368 -53.77 -5.96 10.24
N LEU A 369 -54.01 -6.97 9.41
CA LEU A 369 -54.41 -8.29 9.86
C LEU A 369 -53.40 -9.30 9.33
N TRP A 370 -52.73 -9.98 10.24
CA TRP A 370 -51.66 -10.93 9.94
C TRP A 370 -52.08 -12.33 10.36
N SER A 371 -51.99 -13.30 9.46
CA SER A 371 -52.18 -14.70 9.84
C SER A 371 -50.97 -15.23 10.60
N ARG A 372 -51.13 -16.34 11.32
CA ARG A 372 -50.02 -17.09 11.92
C ARG A 372 -48.90 -17.44 10.92
N GLY A 373 -49.25 -17.68 9.66
CA GLY A 373 -48.27 -17.95 8.59
C GLY A 373 -47.52 -16.72 8.10
N GLU A 374 -47.62 -15.60 8.83
CA GLU A 374 -47.02 -14.30 8.49
C GLU A 374 -47.49 -13.77 7.13
N GLU A 375 -48.73 -14.08 6.76
CA GLU A 375 -49.37 -13.56 5.55
C GLU A 375 -50.29 -12.39 5.89
N ARG A 376 -50.19 -11.29 5.13
CA ARG A 376 -51.13 -10.17 5.19
C ARG A 376 -52.50 -10.57 4.64
N LEU A 377 -53.55 -10.33 5.44
CA LEU A 377 -54.94 -10.67 5.14
C LEU A 377 -55.78 -9.46 4.70
N ASP A 378 -55.15 -8.37 4.23
CA ASP A 378 -55.84 -7.12 3.89
C ASP A 378 -56.97 -7.33 2.87
N GLY A 379 -58.14 -6.75 3.16
CA GLY A 379 -59.33 -6.77 2.32
C GLY A 379 -60.10 -8.10 2.33
N ARG A 380 -59.57 -9.16 2.96
CA ARG A 380 -60.24 -10.48 3.03
C ARG A 380 -61.36 -10.51 4.07
N PHE A 381 -61.25 -9.67 5.10
CA PHE A 381 -62.18 -9.60 6.23
C PHE A 381 -62.60 -8.15 6.54
N PRO A 382 -63.31 -7.48 5.62
CA PRO A 382 -63.65 -6.06 5.77
C PRO A 382 -64.52 -5.76 7.00
N GLU A 383 -65.33 -6.71 7.49
CA GLU A 383 -66.11 -6.53 8.73
C GLU A 383 -65.23 -6.50 9.99
N ILE A 384 -64.10 -7.24 9.99
CA ILE A 384 -63.12 -7.20 11.08
C ILE A 384 -62.33 -5.90 11.00
N GLU A 385 -61.88 -5.52 9.80
CA GLU A 385 -61.17 -4.24 9.58
C GLU A 385 -62.04 -3.04 9.97
N ALA A 386 -63.34 -3.07 9.66
CA ALA A 386 -64.27 -2.03 10.07
C ALA A 386 -64.45 -1.98 11.60
N ALA A 387 -64.63 -3.12 12.26
CA ALA A 387 -64.75 -3.17 13.72
C ALA A 387 -63.46 -2.71 14.42
N ALA A 388 -62.30 -3.06 13.85
CA ALA A 388 -60.98 -2.67 14.35
C ALA A 388 -60.72 -1.16 14.27
N ALA A 389 -61.45 -0.43 13.41
CA ALA A 389 -61.31 1.02 13.30
C ALA A 389 -61.81 1.78 14.54
N GLU A 390 -62.68 1.15 15.34
CA GLU A 390 -63.20 1.70 16.60
C GLU A 390 -62.23 1.47 17.79
N LEU A 391 -61.20 0.62 17.62
CA LEU A 391 -60.18 0.40 18.64
C LEU A 391 -59.27 1.62 18.78
N ALA A 392 -58.78 1.85 19.99
CA ALA A 392 -57.81 2.91 20.24
C ALA A 392 -56.52 2.70 19.44
N GLU A 393 -55.88 3.80 19.07
CA GLU A 393 -54.60 3.80 18.38
C GLU A 393 -53.50 3.15 19.26
N GLY A 394 -52.63 2.34 18.66
CA GLY A 394 -51.62 1.57 19.37
C GLY A 394 -52.19 0.36 20.10
N THR A 395 -53.10 -0.37 19.45
CA THR A 395 -53.71 -1.60 19.97
C THR A 395 -53.31 -2.79 19.11
N VAL A 396 -52.81 -3.86 19.72
CA VAL A 396 -52.51 -5.13 19.03
C VAL A 396 -53.14 -6.28 19.78
N LEU A 397 -53.97 -7.06 19.08
CA LEU A 397 -54.69 -8.20 19.63
C LEU A 397 -54.22 -9.50 18.97
N ASP A 398 -54.15 -10.58 19.74
CA ASP A 398 -54.02 -11.95 19.22
C ASP A 398 -55.35 -12.69 19.42
N GLY A 399 -55.78 -13.42 18.40
CA GLY A 399 -57.12 -13.96 18.35
C GLY A 399 -57.34 -14.96 17.24
N GLU A 400 -58.57 -15.46 17.16
CA GLU A 400 -59.01 -16.40 16.14
C GLU A 400 -60.09 -15.77 15.26
N ILE A 401 -59.90 -15.80 13.94
CA ILE A 401 -60.96 -15.48 12.98
C ILE A 401 -61.87 -16.69 12.84
N LEU A 402 -63.16 -16.51 13.12
CA LEU A 402 -64.15 -17.58 13.09
C LEU A 402 -65.28 -17.22 12.14
N GLY A 403 -65.72 -18.19 11.34
CA GLY A 403 -67.04 -18.09 10.73
C GLY A 403 -68.09 -18.09 11.85
N TRP A 404 -69.05 -17.17 11.81
CA TRP A 404 -70.02 -17.01 12.88
C TRP A 404 -71.42 -16.87 12.30
N ASN A 405 -72.34 -17.70 12.77
CA ASN A 405 -73.76 -17.42 12.64
C ASN A 405 -74.24 -16.82 13.97
N LYS A 406 -75.31 -16.04 13.96
CA LYS A 406 -75.80 -15.21 15.08
C LYS A 406 -75.81 -15.84 16.49
N ALA A 407 -75.69 -17.15 16.64
CA ALA A 407 -75.62 -17.84 17.94
C ALA A 407 -74.36 -18.70 18.17
N ALA A 408 -73.59 -19.09 17.14
CA ALA A 408 -72.52 -20.09 17.29
C ALA A 408 -71.44 -20.02 16.17
N PRO A 409 -70.22 -20.54 16.44
CA PRO A 409 -69.20 -20.68 15.41
C PRO A 409 -69.64 -21.66 14.31
N LEU A 410 -69.27 -21.35 13.07
CA LEU A 410 -69.45 -22.19 11.89
C LEU A 410 -68.25 -23.13 11.74
N PRO A 411 -68.43 -24.32 11.11
CA PRO A 411 -67.31 -25.21 10.81
C PRO A 411 -66.24 -24.54 9.95
N PHE A 412 -64.96 -24.79 10.24
CA PHE A 412 -63.82 -24.20 9.53
C PHE A 412 -63.88 -24.35 8.00
N ALA A 413 -64.44 -25.46 7.50
CA ALA A 413 -64.64 -25.68 6.06
C ALA A 413 -65.48 -24.59 5.34
N ARG A 414 -66.34 -23.88 6.08
CA ARG A 414 -67.07 -22.71 5.54
C ARG A 414 -66.15 -21.50 5.39
N LEU A 415 -65.30 -21.27 6.39
CA LEU A 415 -64.29 -20.20 6.41
C LEU A 415 -63.22 -20.44 5.33
N GLN A 416 -62.81 -21.69 5.09
CA GLN A 416 -61.87 -22.06 4.03
C GLN A 416 -62.30 -21.61 2.62
N LYS A 417 -63.61 -21.58 2.33
CA LYS A 417 -64.11 -21.09 1.03
C LYS A 417 -63.95 -19.57 0.85
N ARG A 418 -63.70 -18.86 1.96
CA ARG A 418 -63.59 -17.42 2.02
C ARG A 418 -62.13 -16.95 2.10
N ILE A 419 -61.26 -17.66 2.83
CA ILE A 419 -59.87 -17.25 3.10
C ILE A 419 -59.05 -16.94 1.82
N GLY A 420 -59.30 -17.66 0.72
CA GLY A 420 -58.59 -17.45 -0.55
C GLY A 420 -59.07 -16.26 -1.38
N ARG A 421 -60.10 -15.52 -0.95
CA ARG A 421 -60.66 -14.40 -1.70
C ARG A 421 -60.12 -13.08 -1.16
N LEU A 422 -59.29 -12.40 -1.96
CA LEU A 422 -58.70 -11.10 -1.62
C LEU A 422 -59.74 -9.99 -1.39
N LYS A 423 -60.88 -10.04 -2.10
CA LYS A 423 -62.00 -9.10 -1.95
C LYS A 423 -63.32 -9.86 -2.02
N PRO A 424 -63.90 -10.29 -0.88
CA PRO A 424 -65.16 -11.03 -0.88
C PRO A 424 -66.33 -10.13 -1.29
N GLY A 425 -67.14 -10.58 -2.27
CA GLY A 425 -68.36 -9.90 -2.66
C GLY A 425 -69.51 -10.07 -1.64
N PRO A 426 -70.63 -9.32 -1.78
CA PRO A 426 -71.74 -9.31 -0.82
C PRO A 426 -72.29 -10.69 -0.48
N LYS A 427 -72.39 -11.58 -1.47
CA LYS A 427 -72.84 -12.97 -1.27
C LYS A 427 -71.89 -13.76 -0.37
N ALA A 428 -70.58 -13.62 -0.55
CA ALA A 428 -69.60 -14.35 0.25
C ALA A 428 -69.57 -13.87 1.71
N LEU A 429 -69.78 -12.57 1.93
CA LEU A 429 -69.91 -11.98 3.27
C LEU A 429 -71.17 -12.47 3.98
N ALA A 430 -72.30 -12.54 3.26
CA ALA A 430 -73.56 -13.05 3.81
C ALA A 430 -73.54 -14.57 4.07
N ASP A 431 -72.89 -15.35 3.19
CA ASP A 431 -72.80 -16.81 3.29
C ASP A 431 -71.91 -17.29 4.46
N CYS A 432 -70.90 -16.51 4.83
CA CYS A 432 -70.02 -16.79 5.96
C CYS A 432 -69.56 -15.49 6.62
N PRO A 433 -70.41 -14.87 7.47
CA PRO A 433 -69.99 -13.77 8.33
C PRO A 433 -68.86 -14.24 9.24
N VAL A 434 -67.94 -13.34 9.61
CA VAL A 434 -66.86 -13.69 10.53
C VAL A 434 -66.84 -12.77 11.75
N VAL A 435 -66.25 -13.28 12.83
CA VAL A 435 -65.87 -12.50 14.02
C VAL A 435 -64.38 -12.71 14.28
N PHE A 436 -63.77 -11.74 14.97
CA PHE A 436 -62.44 -11.90 15.55
C PHE A 436 -62.59 -12.17 17.04
N MET A 437 -62.31 -13.41 17.45
CA MET A 437 -62.35 -13.82 18.86
C MET A 437 -60.96 -13.58 19.47
N ALA A 438 -60.77 -12.39 20.03
CA ALA A 438 -59.52 -12.04 20.71
C ALA A 438 -59.38 -12.79 22.04
N TYR A 439 -58.18 -13.28 22.33
CA TYR A 439 -57.85 -13.93 23.60
C TYR A 439 -56.62 -13.32 24.29
N ASP A 440 -55.81 -12.50 23.60
CA ASP A 440 -54.69 -11.79 24.21
C ASP A 440 -54.56 -10.34 23.70
N LEU A 441 -54.04 -9.48 24.57
CA LEU A 441 -53.73 -8.06 24.31
C LEU A 441 -52.22 -7.89 24.35
N LEU A 442 -51.61 -7.66 23.18
CA LEU A 442 -50.15 -7.57 23.04
C LEU A 442 -49.64 -6.13 23.14
N GLU A 443 -50.43 -5.15 22.70
CA GLU A 443 -50.10 -3.72 22.77
C GLU A 443 -51.33 -2.92 23.13
N TRP A 444 -51.14 -1.90 23.97
CA TRP A 444 -52.20 -0.96 24.34
C TRP A 444 -51.64 0.46 24.50
N GLN A 445 -52.28 1.43 23.85
CA GLN A 445 -51.86 2.83 23.80
C GLN A 445 -50.39 3.01 23.36
N GLY A 446 -49.94 2.16 22.43
CA GLY A 446 -48.59 2.18 21.89
C GLY A 446 -47.52 1.62 22.82
N GLN A 447 -47.90 0.95 23.91
CA GLN A 447 -46.98 0.26 24.81
C GLN A 447 -47.05 -1.25 24.58
N ASP A 448 -45.90 -1.92 24.53
CA ASP A 448 -45.81 -3.38 24.51
C ASP A 448 -46.20 -3.96 25.88
N TRP A 449 -47.24 -4.80 25.89
CA TRP A 449 -47.79 -5.41 27.10
C TRP A 449 -47.36 -6.86 27.29
N ARG A 450 -46.60 -7.46 26.36
CA ARG A 450 -46.25 -8.89 26.37
C ARG A 450 -45.46 -9.32 27.62
N GLN A 451 -44.71 -8.40 28.23
CA GLN A 451 -43.95 -8.65 29.45
C GLN A 451 -44.80 -8.64 30.73
N ARG A 452 -46.09 -8.29 30.64
CA ARG A 452 -47.03 -8.32 31.77
C ARG A 452 -47.66 -9.70 31.94
N PRO A 453 -48.10 -10.08 33.17
CA PRO A 453 -48.82 -11.32 33.41
C PRO A 453 -50.08 -11.46 32.54
N LEU A 454 -50.37 -12.67 32.06
CA LEU A 454 -51.53 -12.97 31.21
C LEU A 454 -52.85 -12.48 31.83
N SER A 455 -53.01 -12.61 33.15
CA SER A 455 -54.18 -12.14 33.88
C SER A 455 -54.44 -10.64 33.73
N GLU A 456 -53.38 -9.82 33.72
CA GLU A 456 -53.51 -8.37 33.50
C GLU A 456 -53.89 -8.04 32.06
N ARG A 457 -53.25 -8.72 31.09
CA ARG A 457 -53.53 -8.54 29.66
C ARG A 457 -54.98 -8.92 29.35
N ARG A 458 -55.46 -10.04 29.90
CA ARG A 458 -56.83 -10.51 29.73
C ARG A 458 -57.85 -9.53 30.34
N GLN A 459 -57.63 -9.06 31.57
CA GLN A 459 -58.52 -8.07 32.19
C GLN A 459 -58.59 -6.75 31.43
N ALA A 460 -57.49 -6.34 30.79
CA ALA A 460 -57.48 -5.16 29.93
C ALA A 460 -58.23 -5.42 28.61
N LEU A 461 -58.06 -6.60 28.01
CA LEU A 461 -58.79 -7.02 26.81
C LEU A 461 -60.32 -6.96 27.01
N GLU A 462 -60.84 -7.35 28.17
CA GLU A 462 -62.29 -7.34 28.47
C GLU A 462 -62.90 -5.94 28.60
N LYS A 463 -62.07 -4.90 28.64
CA LYS A 463 -62.50 -3.50 28.75
C LYS A 463 -62.49 -2.77 27.40
N LEU A 464 -62.00 -3.43 26.34
CA LEU A 464 -62.07 -2.97 24.95
C LEU A 464 -63.43 -3.30 24.36
#